data_AF-A0A1I4TDE1-F1
#
_entry.id   AF-A0A1I4TDE1-F1
#
_cell.length_a   1.000
_cell.length_b   1.000
_cell.length_c   1.000
_cell.angle_alpha   90.00
_cell.angle_beta   90.00
_cell.angle_gamma   90.00
#
_symmetry.space_group_name_H-M   'P 1'
#
loop_
_entity.id
_entity.type
_entity.pdbx_description
1 polymer ?
#
loop_
_entity_poly.entity_id
_entity_poly.type
_entity_poly.pdbx_seq_one_letter_code
_entity_poly.pdbx_strand_id
1 'polypeptide(L)'
;MHEINHHEHHRLEDREKFIKRIEHWIRHNDEHLTGYEDWKRWCEETGLKEVSEILDKVCAGVREQNELLKQALESLRQSQK
;
A
#
# COMPACT_ATOMS: atom_id res chain seq x y z
N MET A 1 -1.52 42.86 2.54
CA MET A 1 -1.71 41.66 1.71
C MET A 1 -0.67 40.61 2.10
N HIS A 2 -0.96 39.77 3.11
CA HIS A 2 -0.04 38.72 3.58
C HIS A 2 -0.77 37.44 4.07
N GLU A 3 -2.03 37.22 3.69
CA GLU A 3 -2.80 36.06 4.15
C GLU A 3 -2.79 34.86 3.18
N ILE A 4 -2.39 35.07 1.92
CA ILE A 4 -2.46 34.02 0.89
C ILE A 4 -1.38 32.94 1.09
N ASN A 5 -0.26 33.26 1.75
CA ASN A 5 0.91 32.38 1.82
C ASN A 5 0.79 31.24 2.87
N HIS A 6 0.07 31.47 3.96
CA HIS A 6 0.06 30.53 5.10
C HIS A 6 -0.85 29.32 4.88
N HIS A 7 -1.95 29.48 4.12
CA HIS A 7 -2.89 28.39 3.82
C HIS A 7 -2.36 27.43 2.75
N GLU A 8 -1.62 27.94 1.77
CA GLU A 8 -1.03 27.11 0.70
C GLU A 8 0.09 26.22 1.24
N HIS A 9 0.95 26.77 2.12
CA HIS A 9 2.02 26.02 2.76
C HIS A 9 1.49 24.85 3.59
N HIS A 10 0.43 25.05 4.39
CA HIS A 10 -0.19 23.99 5.19
C HIS A 10 -0.77 22.86 4.31
N ARG A 11 -1.39 23.21 3.18
CA ARG A 11 -1.96 22.22 2.25
C ARG A 11 -0.87 21.36 1.58
N LEU A 12 0.29 21.96 1.26
CA LEU A 12 1.43 21.22 0.72
C LEU A 12 2.00 20.24 1.76
N GLU A 13 2.16 20.67 3.00
CA GLU A 13 2.61 19.79 4.10
C GLU A 13 1.65 18.62 4.33
N ASP A 14 0.33 18.87 4.33
CA ASP A 14 -0.67 17.81 4.50
C ASP A 14 -0.62 16.79 3.37
N ARG A 15 -0.41 17.25 2.13
CA ARG A 15 -0.24 16.39 0.96
C ARG A 15 1.02 15.53 1.07
N GLU A 16 2.15 16.11 1.47
CA GLU A 16 3.38 15.34 1.69
C GLU A 16 3.25 14.31 2.80
N LYS A 17 2.61 14.67 3.92
CA LYS A 17 2.30 13.73 5.01
C LYS A 17 1.43 12.58 4.51
N PHE A 18 0.46 12.84 3.64
CA PHE A 18 -0.39 11.81 3.05
C PHE A 18 0.37 10.89 2.09
N ILE A 19 1.24 11.44 1.24
CA ILE A 19 2.13 10.67 0.36
C ILE A 19 2.98 9.69 1.18
N LYS A 20 3.66 10.17 2.23
CA LYS A 20 4.48 9.33 3.12
C LYS A 20 3.66 8.22 3.80
N ARG A 21 2.39 8.49 4.11
CA ARG A 21 1.48 7.50 4.70
C ARG A 21 1.14 6.40 3.71
N ILE A 22 0.83 6.74 2.46
CA ILE A 22 0.58 5.74 1.41
C ILE A 22 1.83 4.89 1.14
N GLU A 23 3.00 5.52 1.03
CA GLU A 23 4.28 4.81 0.88
C GLU A 23 4.53 3.83 2.03
N HIS A 24 4.20 4.21 3.27
CA HIS A 24 4.30 3.33 4.43
C HIS A 24 3.37 2.12 4.32
N TRP A 25 2.11 2.32 3.89
CA TRP A 25 1.15 1.22 3.73
C TRP A 25 1.54 0.25 2.62
N ILE A 26 2.11 0.73 1.50
CA ILE A 26 2.61 -0.15 0.44
C ILE A 26 3.69 -1.09 0.99
N ARG A 27 4.68 -0.56 1.70
CA ARG A 27 5.74 -1.36 2.33
C ARG A 27 5.17 -2.34 3.35
N HIS A 28 4.24 -1.92 4.18
CA HIS A 28 3.63 -2.79 5.18
C HIS A 28 2.85 -3.95 4.54
N ASN A 29 2.19 -3.69 3.42
CA ASN A 29 1.52 -4.73 2.63
C ASN A 29 2.53 -5.71 2.01
N ASP A 30 3.70 -5.24 1.55
CA ASP A 30 4.76 -6.12 1.04
C ASP A 30 5.32 -7.03 2.17
N GLU A 31 5.45 -6.51 3.40
CA GLU A 31 5.82 -7.30 4.58
C GLU A 31 4.77 -8.38 4.90
N HIS A 32 3.48 -8.04 4.88
CA HIS A 32 2.40 -9.02 5.05
C HIS A 32 2.39 -10.06 3.94
N LEU A 33 2.61 -9.65 2.69
CA LEU A 33 2.64 -10.55 1.54
C LEU A 33 3.70 -11.64 1.74
N THR A 34 4.89 -11.25 2.21
CA THR A 34 5.97 -12.19 2.52
C THR A 34 5.53 -13.21 3.58
N GLY A 35 4.91 -12.74 4.67
CA GLY A 35 4.42 -13.64 5.73
C GLY A 35 3.32 -14.60 5.26
N TYR A 36 2.40 -14.13 4.42
CA TYR A 36 1.34 -14.97 3.86
C TYR A 36 1.88 -16.00 2.85
N GLU A 37 2.88 -15.64 2.05
CA GLU A 37 3.57 -16.57 1.14
C GLU A 37 4.30 -17.68 1.91
N ASP A 38 4.96 -17.35 3.03
CA ASP A 38 5.60 -18.34 3.90
C ASP A 38 4.57 -19.30 4.50
N TRP A 39 3.42 -18.79 4.97
CA TRP A 39 2.34 -19.63 5.49
C TRP A 39 1.70 -20.50 4.41
N LYS A 40 1.52 -19.94 3.22
CA LYS A 40 1.00 -20.67 2.06
C LYS A 40 1.91 -21.84 1.73
N ARG A 41 3.22 -21.60 1.63
CA ARG A 41 4.23 -22.63 1.39
C ARG A 41 4.21 -23.71 2.46
N TRP A 42 4.16 -23.32 3.74
CA TRP A 42 4.04 -24.29 4.83
C TRP A 42 2.76 -25.14 4.73
N CYS A 43 1.63 -24.54 4.34
CA CYS A 43 0.38 -25.28 4.12
C CYS A 43 0.50 -26.28 2.95
N GLU A 44 1.19 -25.92 1.87
CA GLU A 44 1.47 -26.83 0.75
C GLU A 44 2.34 -28.02 1.18
N GLU A 45 3.40 -27.77 1.95
CA GLU A 45 4.33 -28.79 2.45
C GLU A 45 3.66 -29.74 3.47
N THR A 46 2.61 -29.28 4.17
CA THR A 46 1.89 -30.06 5.20
C THR A 46 0.57 -30.68 4.71
N GLY A 47 0.23 -30.50 3.43
CA GLY A 47 -0.98 -31.08 2.83
C GLY A 47 -2.28 -30.33 3.14
N LEU A 48 -2.21 -29.11 3.69
CA LEU A 48 -3.35 -28.24 3.99
C LEU A 48 -3.79 -27.45 2.74
N LYS A 49 -4.18 -28.17 1.69
CA LYS A 49 -4.44 -27.61 0.36
C LYS A 49 -5.47 -26.47 0.36
N GLU A 50 -6.61 -26.66 1.03
CA GLU A 50 -7.67 -25.65 1.09
C GLU A 50 -7.20 -24.35 1.76
N VAL A 51 -6.38 -24.45 2.81
CA VAL A 51 -5.82 -23.28 3.49
C VAL A 51 -4.81 -22.56 2.60
N SER A 52 -3.96 -23.29 1.87
CA SER A 52 -3.05 -22.69 0.88
C SER A 52 -3.82 -21.92 -0.20
N GLU A 53 -4.92 -22.47 -0.72
CA GLU A 53 -5.75 -21.80 -1.72
C GLU A 53 -6.42 -20.52 -1.18
N ILE A 54 -6.78 -20.50 0.11
CA ILE A 54 -7.29 -19.28 0.76
C ILE A 54 -6.16 -18.25 0.91
N LEU A 55 -4.97 -18.65 1.35
CA LEU A 55 -3.82 -17.75 1.49
C LEU A 55 -3.37 -17.17 0.15
N ASP A 56 -3.45 -17.94 -0.93
CA ASP A 56 -3.17 -17.44 -2.28
C ASP A 56 -4.10 -16.27 -2.67
N LYS A 57 -5.40 -16.38 -2.35
CA LYS A 57 -6.38 -15.29 -2.54
C LYS A 57 -6.07 -14.07 -1.68
N VAL A 58 -5.61 -14.28 -0.44
CA VAL A 58 -5.16 -13.19 0.44
C VAL A 58 -3.97 -12.47 -0.19
N CYS A 59 -2.94 -13.20 -0.64
CA CYS A 59 -1.79 -12.63 -1.32
C CYS A 59 -2.19 -11.83 -2.57
N ALA A 60 -3.11 -12.37 -3.39
CA ALA A 60 -3.64 -11.67 -4.56
C ALA A 60 -4.33 -10.34 -4.17
N GLY A 61 -5.16 -10.35 -3.13
CA GLY A 61 -5.82 -9.15 -2.63
C GLY A 61 -4.85 -8.08 -2.11
N VAL A 62 -3.80 -8.49 -1.40
CA VAL A 62 -2.76 -7.55 -0.92
C VAL A 62 -1.99 -6.92 -2.09
N ARG A 63 -1.66 -7.71 -3.12
CA ARG A 63 -1.02 -7.19 -4.35
C ARG A 63 -1.92 -6.18 -5.07
N GLU A 64 -3.21 -6.47 -5.19
CA GLU A 64 -4.18 -5.53 -5.77
C GLU A 64 -4.26 -4.22 -4.99
N GLN A 65 -4.31 -4.29 -3.65
CA GLN A 65 -4.25 -3.10 -2.80
C GLN A 65 -2.99 -2.28 -3.08
N ASN A 66 -1.82 -2.92 -3.21
CA ASN A 66 -0.57 -2.23 -3.52
C ASN A 66 -0.59 -1.55 -4.88
N GLU A 67 -1.14 -2.19 -5.91
CA GLU A 67 -1.29 -1.55 -7.23
C GLU A 67 -2.22 -0.33 -7.18
N LEU A 68 -3.34 -0.40 -6.46
CA LEU A 68 -4.25 0.74 -6.27
C LEU A 68 -3.59 1.89 -5.49
N LEU A 69 -2.81 1.58 -4.45
CA LEU A 69 -2.06 2.58 -3.69
C LEU A 69 -0.96 3.24 -4.53
N LYS A 70 -0.27 2.48 -5.40
CA LYS A 70 0.70 3.04 -6.36
C LYS A 70 0.03 4.00 -7.34
N GLN A 71 -1.13 3.64 -7.90
CA GLN A 71 -1.91 4.53 -8.76
C GLN A 71 -2.35 5.81 -8.03
N ALA A 72 -2.72 5.71 -6.75
CA ALA A 72 -3.02 6.88 -5.92
C ALA A 72 -1.80 7.79 -5.74
N LEU A 73 -0.61 7.23 -5.50
CA LEU A 73 0.64 8.00 -5.43
C LEU A 73 0.98 8.69 -6.75
N GLU A 74 0.82 8.00 -7.87
CA GLU A 74 1.05 8.58 -9.19
C GLU A 74 0.11 9.75 -9.44
N SER A 75 -1.19 9.58 -9.17
CA SER A 75 -2.20 10.62 -9.33
C SER A 75 -1.90 11.85 -8.46
N LEU A 76 -1.50 11.62 -7.21
CA LEU A 76 -1.04 12.68 -6.32
C LEU A 76 0.14 13.40 -6.96
N ARG A 77 1.23 12.70 -7.30
CA ARG A 77 2.48 13.28 -7.84
C ARG A 77 2.31 13.97 -9.20
N GLN A 78 1.44 13.48 -10.07
CA GLN A 78 1.15 14.09 -11.38
C GLN A 78 0.39 15.42 -11.24
N SER A 79 -0.41 15.58 -10.20
CA SER A 79 -1.10 16.85 -9.88
C SER A 79 -0.16 17.98 -9.43
N GLN A 80 1.15 17.82 -9.61
CA GLN A 80 2.22 18.75 -9.24
C GLN A 80 2.99 19.30 -10.46
N LYS A 81 2.68 18.81 -11.67
CA LYS A 81 3.13 19.38 -12.95
C LYS A 81 2.08 20.34 -13.50
#